data_AF-A0AAU3HW34-F1
#
_entry.id   AF-A0AAU3HW34-F1
#
_cell.length_a   1.000
_cell.length_b   1.000
_cell.length_c   1.000
_cell.angle_alpha   90.00
_cell.angle_beta   90.00
_cell.angle_gamma   90.00
#
_symmetry.space_group_name_H-M   'P 1'
#
loop_
_entity.id
_entity.type
_entity.pdbx_description
1 polymer ?
#
loop_
_entity_poly.entity_id
_entity_poly.type
_entity_poly.pdbx_seq_one_letter_code
_entity_poly.pdbx_strand_id
1 'polypeptide(L)'
;MSTATVSAAPAKKRGSGLFQGLQKVGRSLQLPIAVLPAAGILLRLGVPDIAQKLHLPDKVTEVFATAGGAIFDNLPMLFCIGVAIGFAKKADGSTALAALVGFLVYSNVLKAFPVTEAKVQAGADIAATYNNPGVLGGIIMGLLSAVLWQRYHRKKLVDWLGFFNGRRLVPIIMAFVGTAMGVFFGLVWEPIGDGIANFGEWITGLGTVGAGLFGLINRALIPVGMHQFVNAVSWFQIGDFTNSAGEVVHGDLNRFFAGDPSAGMFMSGFFPIMMFGLPAAAIAIAHSARPERRKAVMGMMISLALTSFVTGVTEPIEFSFMFIAPLLYAIHAVLTALALAVTWALGVHAGFTFSAGFIDYALNWNLATKPWLIIPIGLVFAAIYYVVFRFAITKFNLPTPGREPEEEVEDLTKA
;
A
#
# COMPACT_ATOMS: atom_id res chain seq x y z
N MET A 1 11.17 -50.26 32.17
CA MET A 1 10.15 -49.45 31.49
C MET A 1 10.31 -48.02 31.97
N SER A 2 10.85 -47.12 31.14
CA SER A 2 11.07 -45.71 31.49
C SER A 2 9.87 -44.91 31.00
N THR A 3 9.09 -44.36 31.93
CA THR A 3 7.95 -43.48 31.64
C THR A 3 8.46 -42.09 31.30
N ALA A 4 8.57 -41.81 30.00
CA ALA A 4 8.83 -40.46 29.51
C ALA A 4 7.63 -39.56 29.82
N THR A 5 7.83 -38.58 30.70
CA THR A 5 6.88 -37.50 30.95
C THR A 5 6.76 -36.65 29.69
N VAL A 6 5.58 -36.67 29.08
CA VAL A 6 5.21 -35.80 27.95
C VAL A 6 5.23 -34.36 28.43
N SER A 7 6.18 -33.57 27.93
CA SER A 7 6.21 -32.12 28.13
C SER A 7 4.89 -31.51 27.63
N ALA A 8 4.17 -30.82 28.51
CA ALA A 8 2.96 -30.10 28.16
C ALA A 8 3.25 -29.08 27.04
N ALA A 9 2.37 -29.05 26.02
CA ALA A 9 2.46 -28.08 24.94
C ALA A 9 2.35 -26.64 25.50
N PRO A 10 3.17 -25.68 25.03
CA PRO A 10 3.16 -24.34 25.57
C PRO A 10 1.80 -23.68 25.32
N ALA A 11 1.24 -23.07 26.37
CA ALA A 11 -0.02 -22.36 26.31
C ALA A 11 0.01 -21.28 25.21
N LYS A 12 -0.93 -21.33 24.25
CA LYS A 12 -1.07 -20.28 23.23
C LYS A 12 -1.32 -18.93 23.91
N LYS A 13 -0.31 -18.05 23.93
CA LYS A 13 -0.44 -16.66 24.39
C LYS A 13 -1.54 -15.96 23.60
N ARG A 14 -2.56 -15.45 24.31
CA ARG A 14 -3.83 -14.90 23.78
C ARG A 14 -3.67 -13.72 22.80
N GLY A 15 -2.47 -13.15 22.64
CA GLY A 15 -2.15 -12.07 21.69
C GLY A 15 -1.37 -12.48 20.43
N SER A 16 -0.80 -13.70 20.35
CA SER A 16 0.01 -14.10 19.19
C SER A 16 -0.84 -14.30 17.93
N GLY A 17 -2.11 -14.70 18.08
CA GLY A 17 -3.04 -14.91 16.97
C GLY A 17 -3.47 -13.61 16.29
N LEU A 18 -3.69 -12.54 17.05
CA LEU A 18 -4.08 -11.23 16.49
C LEU A 18 -2.93 -10.62 15.69
N PHE A 19 -1.73 -10.61 16.26
CA PHE A 19 -0.51 -10.10 15.60
C PHE A 19 -0.21 -10.85 14.29
N GLN A 20 -0.26 -12.19 14.32
CA GLN A 20 -0.12 -13.00 13.10
C GLN A 20 -1.23 -12.75 12.09
N GLY A 21 -2.45 -12.44 12.55
CA GLY A 21 -3.56 -12.04 11.69
C GLY A 21 -3.28 -10.74 10.95
N LEU A 22 -2.85 -9.69 11.67
CA LEU A 22 -2.52 -8.39 11.11
C LEU A 22 -1.38 -8.48 10.09
N GLN A 23 -0.32 -9.24 10.40
CA GLN A 23 0.78 -9.47 9.45
C GLN A 23 0.31 -10.16 8.16
N LYS A 24 -0.61 -11.12 8.25
CA LYS A 24 -1.20 -11.78 7.06
C LYS A 24 -2.03 -10.82 6.23
N VAL A 25 -2.83 -9.97 6.88
CA VAL A 25 -3.59 -8.92 6.18
C VAL A 25 -2.63 -7.98 5.45
N GLY A 26 -1.61 -7.45 6.14
CA GLY A 26 -0.62 -6.57 5.55
C GLY A 26 0.09 -7.18 4.32
N ARG A 27 0.56 -8.43 4.44
CA ARG A 27 1.17 -9.15 3.32
C ARG A 27 0.20 -9.36 2.15
N SER A 28 -1.07 -9.60 2.44
CA SER A 28 -2.08 -9.85 1.40
C SER A 28 -2.38 -8.60 0.54
N LEU A 29 -2.13 -7.40 1.07
CA LEU A 29 -2.31 -6.14 0.37
C LEU A 29 -1.17 -5.83 -0.62
N GLN A 30 -0.02 -6.51 -0.54
CA GLN A 30 1.12 -6.25 -1.42
C GLN A 30 0.89 -6.73 -2.86
N LEU A 31 0.23 -7.87 -3.04
CA LEU A 31 0.00 -8.46 -4.36
C LEU A 31 -0.75 -7.53 -5.33
N PRO A 32 -1.88 -6.90 -4.96
CA PRO A 32 -2.56 -5.95 -5.83
C PRO A 32 -1.76 -4.66 -6.04
N ILE A 33 -0.99 -4.22 -5.04
CA ILE A 33 -0.16 -3.00 -5.14
C ILE A 33 0.98 -3.16 -6.15
N ALA A 34 1.49 -4.38 -6.33
CA ALA A 34 2.58 -4.67 -7.26
C ALA A 34 2.27 -4.35 -8.74
N VAL A 35 0.98 -4.21 -9.11
CA VAL A 35 0.58 -3.86 -10.48
C VAL A 35 0.54 -2.34 -10.73
N LEU A 36 0.50 -1.53 -9.67
CA LEU A 36 0.42 -0.07 -9.76
C LEU A 36 1.56 0.60 -10.52
N PRO A 37 2.84 0.18 -10.43
CA PRO A 37 3.90 0.81 -11.23
C PRO A 37 3.67 0.61 -12.73
N ALA A 38 3.19 -0.56 -13.14
CA ALA A 38 2.87 -0.80 -14.56
C ALA A 38 1.70 0.09 -15.00
N ALA A 39 0.63 0.15 -14.18
CA ALA A 39 -0.52 1.01 -14.42
C ALA A 39 -0.14 2.49 -14.54
N GLY A 40 0.71 2.94 -13.63
CA GLY A 40 1.18 4.31 -13.57
C GLY A 40 2.01 4.73 -14.77
N ILE A 41 2.94 3.88 -15.21
CA ILE A 41 3.73 4.10 -16.42
C ILE A 41 2.80 4.17 -17.63
N LEU A 42 1.89 3.21 -17.79
CA LEU A 42 0.93 3.19 -18.91
C LEU A 42 0.06 4.45 -18.90
N LEU A 43 -0.50 4.83 -17.76
CA LEU A 43 -1.33 6.01 -17.63
C LEU A 43 -0.55 7.28 -17.97
N ARG A 44 0.67 7.46 -17.45
CA ARG A 44 1.48 8.65 -17.71
C ARG A 44 1.97 8.76 -19.16
N LEU A 45 2.26 7.64 -19.82
CA LEU A 45 2.55 7.63 -21.26
C LEU A 45 1.33 8.06 -22.10
N GLY A 46 0.12 7.89 -21.55
CA GLY A 46 -1.13 8.32 -22.16
C GLY A 46 -1.50 9.79 -21.94
N VAL A 47 -0.69 10.57 -21.23
CA VAL A 47 -0.95 12.01 -21.01
C VAL A 47 -0.23 12.86 -22.07
N PRO A 48 -0.86 13.91 -22.61
CA PRO A 48 -0.27 14.71 -23.69
C PRO A 48 1.13 15.26 -23.41
N ASP A 49 1.46 15.60 -22.16
CA ASP A 49 2.75 16.20 -21.81
C ASP A 49 3.94 15.25 -22.00
N ILE A 50 3.75 13.96 -21.76
CA ILE A 50 4.76 12.91 -21.99
C ILE A 50 4.69 12.42 -23.44
N ALA A 51 3.48 12.20 -23.95
CA ALA A 51 3.26 11.71 -25.30
C ALA A 51 3.87 12.64 -26.37
N GLN A 52 3.71 13.96 -26.20
CA GLN A 52 4.28 14.95 -27.13
C GLN A 52 5.80 14.97 -27.09
N LYS A 53 6.41 14.84 -25.90
CA LYS A 53 7.88 14.76 -25.74
C LYS A 53 8.47 13.51 -26.39
N LEU A 54 7.71 12.42 -26.41
CA LEU A 54 8.10 11.14 -27.03
C LEU A 54 7.64 11.02 -28.48
N HIS A 55 6.99 12.05 -29.04
CA HIS A 55 6.42 12.05 -30.38
C HIS A 55 5.48 10.85 -30.66
N LEU A 56 4.69 10.45 -29.66
CA LEU A 56 3.74 9.36 -29.80
C LEU A 56 2.53 9.79 -30.65
N PRO A 57 2.06 8.96 -31.60
CA PRO A 57 0.80 9.21 -32.31
C PRO A 57 -0.39 9.25 -31.36
N ASP A 58 -1.42 10.06 -31.66
CA ASP A 58 -2.61 10.23 -30.82
C ASP A 58 -3.26 8.90 -30.43
N LYS A 59 -3.36 7.96 -31.38
CA LYS A 59 -3.97 6.65 -31.09
C LYS A 59 -3.13 5.82 -30.12
N VAL A 60 -1.80 5.94 -30.16
CA VAL A 60 -0.91 5.25 -29.22
C VAL A 60 -1.05 5.85 -27.82
N THR A 61 -1.15 7.18 -27.73
CA THR A 61 -1.42 7.90 -26.48
C THR A 61 -2.75 7.45 -25.85
N GLU A 62 -3.82 7.37 -26.63
CA GLU A 62 -5.13 6.88 -26.17
C GLU A 62 -5.07 5.42 -25.69
N VAL A 63 -4.33 4.56 -26.40
CA VAL A 63 -4.12 3.16 -25.99
C VAL A 63 -3.42 3.08 -24.63
N PHE A 64 -2.38 3.87 -24.41
CA PHE A 64 -1.67 3.92 -23.12
C PHE A 64 -2.56 4.43 -22.00
N ALA A 65 -3.31 5.53 -22.23
CA ALA A 65 -4.26 6.07 -21.26
C ALA A 65 -5.33 5.03 -20.88
N THR A 66 -5.91 4.37 -21.88
CA THR A 66 -6.94 3.34 -21.68
C THR A 66 -6.40 2.12 -20.92
N ALA A 67 -5.21 1.65 -21.29
CA ALA A 67 -4.58 0.50 -20.64
C ALA A 67 -4.22 0.77 -19.17
N GLY A 68 -3.69 1.97 -18.87
CA GLY A 68 -3.43 2.41 -17.51
C GLY A 68 -4.71 2.56 -16.69
N GLY A 69 -5.71 3.25 -17.26
CA GLY A 69 -7.02 3.48 -16.66
C GLY A 69 -7.72 2.17 -16.26
N ALA A 70 -7.68 1.15 -17.13
CA ALA A 70 -8.28 -0.15 -16.84
C ALA A 70 -7.83 -0.78 -15.51
N ILE A 71 -6.59 -0.54 -15.08
CA ILE A 71 -6.09 -1.03 -13.79
C ILE A 71 -6.62 -0.17 -12.63
N PHE A 72 -6.58 1.16 -12.77
CA PHE A 72 -7.09 2.10 -11.76
C PHE A 72 -8.60 1.95 -11.54
N ASP A 73 -9.36 1.81 -12.61
CA ASP A 73 -10.83 1.65 -12.58
C ASP A 73 -11.27 0.35 -11.89
N ASN A 74 -10.39 -0.66 -11.88
CA ASN A 74 -10.66 -1.97 -11.30
C ASN A 74 -9.89 -2.24 -9.99
N LEU A 75 -9.30 -1.22 -9.37
CA LEU A 75 -8.53 -1.38 -8.13
C LEU A 75 -9.29 -2.12 -7.02
N PRO A 76 -10.56 -1.81 -6.72
CA PRO A 76 -11.32 -2.55 -5.71
C PRO A 76 -11.37 -4.07 -5.98
N MET A 77 -11.53 -4.47 -7.24
CA MET A 77 -11.58 -5.87 -7.64
C MET A 77 -10.20 -6.53 -7.53
N LEU A 78 -9.15 -5.83 -7.96
CA LEU A 78 -7.77 -6.30 -7.82
C LEU A 78 -7.39 -6.52 -6.36
N PHE A 79 -7.76 -5.58 -5.48
CA PHE A 79 -7.59 -5.73 -4.04
C PHE A 79 -8.40 -6.89 -3.47
N CYS A 80 -9.65 -7.08 -3.89
CA CYS A 80 -10.46 -8.23 -3.49
C CYS A 80 -9.78 -9.56 -3.79
N ILE A 81 -9.33 -9.75 -5.04
CA ILE A 81 -8.67 -10.98 -5.48
C ILE A 81 -7.31 -11.14 -4.79
N GLY A 82 -6.50 -10.07 -4.78
CA GLY A 82 -5.16 -10.07 -4.22
C GLY A 82 -5.14 -10.38 -2.73
N VAL A 83 -6.03 -9.75 -1.96
CA VAL A 83 -6.21 -10.03 -0.53
C VAL A 83 -6.69 -11.45 -0.31
N ALA A 84 -7.63 -11.94 -1.11
CA ALA A 84 -8.14 -13.30 -0.99
C ALA A 84 -7.03 -14.35 -1.19
N ILE A 85 -6.17 -14.14 -2.19
CA ILE A 85 -5.01 -15.01 -2.46
C ILE A 85 -3.98 -14.90 -1.34
N GLY A 86 -3.59 -13.68 -0.95
CA GLY A 86 -2.51 -13.45 0.01
C GLY A 86 -2.86 -13.82 1.45
N PHE A 87 -4.14 -13.76 1.82
CA PHE A 87 -4.61 -14.17 3.15
C PHE A 87 -4.84 -15.68 3.26
N ALA A 88 -5.09 -16.37 2.13
CA ALA A 88 -5.29 -17.82 2.14
C ALA A 88 -4.02 -18.55 2.57
N LYS A 89 -4.15 -19.51 3.50
CA LYS A 89 -3.01 -20.33 3.98
C LYS A 89 -2.32 -21.11 2.85
N LYS A 90 -3.04 -21.40 1.77
CA LYS A 90 -2.53 -22.05 0.56
C LYS A 90 -3.09 -21.29 -0.63
N ALA A 91 -2.21 -20.85 -1.52
CA ALA A 91 -2.61 -20.27 -2.79
C ALA A 91 -3.35 -21.33 -3.61
N ASP A 92 -4.62 -21.07 -3.88
CA ASP A 92 -5.48 -21.92 -4.70
C ASP A 92 -6.35 -21.01 -5.57
N GLY A 93 -6.37 -21.28 -6.88
CA GLY A 93 -7.11 -20.45 -7.84
C GLY A 93 -8.61 -20.37 -7.55
N SER A 94 -9.18 -21.37 -6.86
CA SER A 94 -10.60 -21.32 -6.47
C SER A 94 -10.91 -20.24 -5.43
N THR A 95 -9.95 -19.80 -4.61
CA THR A 95 -10.13 -18.67 -3.69
C THR A 95 -10.27 -17.35 -4.46
N ALA A 96 -9.45 -17.17 -5.51
CA ALA A 96 -9.52 -16.01 -6.40
C ALA A 96 -10.86 -15.97 -7.16
N LEU A 97 -11.29 -17.12 -7.70
CA LEU A 97 -12.59 -17.21 -8.36
C LEU A 97 -13.75 -16.89 -7.42
N ALA A 98 -13.71 -17.40 -6.17
CA ALA A 98 -14.73 -17.09 -5.18
C ALA A 98 -14.77 -15.60 -4.81
N ALA A 99 -13.60 -14.96 -4.70
CA ALA A 99 -13.49 -13.52 -4.45
C ALA A 99 -14.06 -12.70 -5.61
N LEU A 100 -13.72 -13.05 -6.85
CA LEU A 100 -14.24 -12.40 -8.06
C LEU A 100 -15.77 -12.51 -8.13
N VAL A 101 -16.33 -13.72 -7.97
CA VAL A 101 -17.78 -13.94 -8.00
C VAL A 101 -18.48 -13.12 -6.92
N GLY A 102 -17.99 -13.17 -5.68
CA GLY A 102 -18.57 -12.39 -4.59
C GLY A 102 -18.50 -10.89 -4.84
N PHE A 103 -17.38 -10.39 -5.34
CA PHE A 103 -17.19 -8.97 -5.65
C PHE A 103 -18.09 -8.49 -6.78
N LEU A 104 -18.24 -9.25 -7.87
CA LEU A 104 -19.12 -8.89 -8.98
C LEU A 104 -20.59 -8.84 -8.54
N VAL A 105 -21.03 -9.76 -7.68
CA VAL A 105 -22.40 -9.71 -7.14
C VAL A 105 -22.54 -8.51 -6.21
N TYR A 106 -21.59 -8.32 -5.29
CA TYR A 106 -21.55 -7.17 -4.38
C TYR A 106 -21.63 -5.83 -5.11
N SER A 107 -20.78 -5.62 -6.13
CA SER A 107 -20.70 -4.35 -6.87
C SER A 107 -21.95 -4.06 -7.69
N ASN A 108 -22.60 -5.10 -8.24
CA ASN A 108 -23.87 -4.92 -8.95
C ASN A 108 -25.05 -4.70 -7.99
N VAL A 109 -25.05 -5.30 -6.81
CA VAL A 109 -26.09 -5.07 -5.80
C VAL A 109 -26.03 -3.65 -5.26
N LEU A 110 -24.85 -3.04 -5.12
CA LEU A 110 -24.74 -1.61 -4.77
C LEU A 110 -25.48 -0.71 -5.78
N LYS A 111 -25.53 -1.08 -7.06
CA LYS A 111 -26.27 -0.34 -8.09
C LYS A 111 -27.79 -0.43 -7.95
N ALA A 112 -28.30 -1.31 -7.09
CA ALA A 112 -29.71 -1.35 -6.73
C ALA A 112 -30.09 -0.30 -5.66
N PHE A 113 -29.10 0.40 -5.09
CA PHE A 113 -29.28 1.43 -4.07
C PHE A 113 -28.68 2.77 -4.54
N PRO A 114 -29.34 3.49 -5.48
CA PRO A 114 -28.88 4.79 -5.91
C PRO A 114 -28.96 5.81 -4.77
N VAL A 115 -27.91 6.60 -4.60
CA VAL A 115 -27.86 7.76 -3.68
C VAL A 115 -28.57 8.95 -4.33
N THR A 116 -28.32 9.18 -5.61
CA THR A 116 -29.10 10.11 -6.44
C THR A 116 -29.70 9.37 -7.62
N GLU A 117 -30.98 9.63 -7.91
CA GLU A 117 -31.63 9.07 -9.09
C GLU A 117 -31.11 9.71 -10.38
N ALA A 118 -31.14 8.93 -11.46
CA ALA A 118 -30.85 9.45 -12.79
C ALA A 118 -31.96 10.42 -13.20
N LYS A 119 -31.59 11.60 -13.70
CA LYS A 119 -32.55 12.63 -14.09
C LYS A 119 -32.06 13.39 -15.31
N VAL A 120 -33.00 13.84 -16.13
CA VAL A 120 -32.72 14.78 -17.23
C VAL A 120 -32.87 16.20 -16.69
N GLN A 121 -31.80 16.98 -16.69
CA GLN A 121 -31.82 18.37 -16.26
C GLN A 121 -31.23 19.26 -17.36
N ALA A 122 -32.01 20.24 -17.81
CA ALA A 122 -31.62 21.17 -18.89
C ALA A 122 -31.13 20.48 -20.19
N GLY A 123 -31.71 19.31 -20.52
CA GLY A 123 -31.35 18.55 -21.72
C GLY A 123 -30.10 17.67 -21.59
N ALA A 124 -29.47 17.62 -20.39
CA ALA A 124 -28.38 16.71 -20.07
C ALA A 124 -28.87 15.54 -19.20
N ASP A 125 -28.43 14.33 -19.55
CA ASP A 125 -28.64 13.12 -18.75
C ASP A 125 -27.67 13.12 -17.56
N ILE A 126 -28.19 13.28 -16.35
CA ILE A 126 -27.41 13.13 -15.12
C ILE A 126 -27.56 11.68 -14.66
N ALA A 127 -26.45 10.94 -14.65
CA ALA A 127 -26.42 9.56 -14.21
C ALA A 127 -26.74 9.43 -12.72
N ALA A 128 -27.34 8.29 -12.34
CA ALA A 128 -27.48 7.93 -10.94
C ALA A 128 -26.10 7.74 -10.29
N THR A 129 -25.98 8.18 -9.04
CA THR A 129 -24.78 7.95 -8.23
C THR A 129 -25.06 6.85 -7.22
N TYR A 130 -24.01 6.15 -6.82
CA TYR A 130 -24.12 4.98 -5.94
C TYR A 130 -23.07 5.06 -4.85
N ASN A 131 -23.38 4.44 -3.71
CA ASN A 131 -22.38 4.21 -2.67
C ASN A 131 -21.22 3.39 -3.24
N ASN A 132 -20.00 3.93 -3.14
CA ASN A 132 -18.80 3.27 -3.61
C ASN A 132 -17.77 3.11 -2.48
N PRO A 133 -17.76 1.94 -1.81
CA PRO A 133 -16.76 1.63 -0.80
C PRO A 133 -15.33 1.44 -1.32
N GLY A 134 -15.12 1.57 -2.64
CA GLY A 134 -13.81 1.57 -3.26
C GLY A 134 -12.94 0.39 -2.87
N VAL A 135 -11.64 0.66 -2.67
CA VAL A 135 -10.65 -0.35 -2.29
C VAL A 135 -10.99 -1.01 -0.95
N LEU A 136 -11.61 -0.30 -0.01
CA LEU A 136 -12.02 -0.86 1.28
C LEU A 136 -13.06 -1.97 1.13
N GLY A 137 -14.09 -1.75 0.30
CA GLY A 137 -15.07 -2.79 -0.04
C GLY A 137 -14.40 -4.01 -0.67
N GLY A 138 -13.43 -3.77 -1.56
CA GLY A 138 -12.59 -4.82 -2.15
C GLY A 138 -11.85 -5.65 -1.10
N ILE A 139 -11.12 -5.01 -0.18
CA ILE A 139 -10.37 -5.67 0.90
C ILE A 139 -11.30 -6.54 1.76
N ILE A 140 -12.46 -6.00 2.16
CA ILE A 140 -13.42 -6.71 3.02
C ILE A 140 -13.94 -7.96 2.30
N MET A 141 -14.35 -7.84 1.03
CA MET A 141 -14.81 -8.96 0.23
C MET A 141 -13.71 -10.02 0.01
N GLY A 142 -12.47 -9.58 -0.17
CA GLY A 142 -11.31 -10.47 -0.28
C GLY A 142 -11.04 -11.27 1.00
N LEU A 143 -11.08 -10.62 2.16
CA LEU A 143 -10.93 -11.27 3.47
C LEU A 143 -12.07 -12.28 3.73
N LEU A 144 -13.31 -11.91 3.44
CA LEU A 144 -14.47 -12.81 3.56
C LEU A 144 -14.29 -14.05 2.68
N SER A 145 -13.88 -13.86 1.42
CA SER A 145 -13.58 -14.98 0.51
C SER A 145 -12.51 -15.92 1.07
N ALA A 146 -11.40 -15.38 1.57
CA ALA A 146 -10.33 -16.20 2.12
C ALA A 146 -10.75 -16.97 3.39
N VAL A 147 -11.53 -16.35 4.28
CA VAL A 147 -12.04 -17.00 5.50
C VAL A 147 -13.04 -18.10 5.15
N LEU A 148 -14.00 -17.81 4.25
CA LEU A 148 -15.01 -18.77 3.84
C LEU A 148 -14.40 -19.93 3.05
N TRP A 149 -13.41 -19.66 2.20
CA TRP A 149 -12.67 -20.71 1.51
C TRP A 149 -11.99 -21.65 2.50
N GLN A 150 -11.25 -21.12 3.49
CA GLN A 150 -10.59 -21.95 4.52
C GLN A 150 -11.59 -22.84 5.26
N ARG A 151 -12.80 -22.34 5.51
CA ARG A 151 -13.86 -23.07 6.22
C ARG A 151 -14.60 -24.11 5.37
N TYR A 152 -14.87 -23.81 4.09
CA TYR A 152 -15.80 -24.58 3.26
C TYR A 152 -15.15 -25.35 2.10
N HIS A 153 -13.88 -25.10 1.74
CA HIS A 153 -13.25 -25.73 0.55
C HIS A 153 -13.14 -27.27 0.58
N ARG A 154 -13.36 -27.93 1.72
CA ARG A 154 -13.39 -29.40 1.85
C ARG A 154 -14.73 -29.95 2.34
N LYS A 155 -15.76 -29.11 2.42
CA LYS A 155 -17.07 -29.54 2.92
C LYS A 155 -17.76 -30.43 1.88
N LYS A 156 -18.41 -31.47 2.38
CA LYS A 156 -19.28 -32.36 1.62
C LYS A 156 -20.72 -32.03 1.97
N LEU A 157 -21.55 -31.88 0.95
CA LEU A 157 -22.99 -31.73 0.99
C LEU A 157 -23.64 -33.11 0.84
N VAL A 158 -24.98 -33.12 0.95
CA VAL A 158 -25.83 -34.29 0.65
C VAL A 158 -25.65 -34.76 -0.80
N ASP A 159 -25.89 -36.04 -1.06
CA ASP A 159 -25.47 -36.71 -2.29
C ASP A 159 -25.99 -36.05 -3.58
N TRP A 160 -27.24 -35.58 -3.59
CA TRP A 160 -27.82 -34.91 -4.77
C TRP A 160 -27.20 -33.52 -5.05
N LEU A 161 -26.58 -32.88 -4.04
CA LEU A 161 -25.78 -31.66 -4.20
C LEU A 161 -24.29 -31.94 -4.39
N GLY A 162 -23.90 -33.20 -4.61
CA GLY A 162 -22.51 -33.63 -4.65
C GLY A 162 -21.64 -32.88 -5.67
N PHE A 163 -22.25 -32.38 -6.76
CA PHE A 163 -21.57 -31.56 -7.77
C PHE A 163 -20.93 -30.29 -7.19
N PHE A 164 -21.54 -29.70 -6.16
CA PHE A 164 -21.11 -28.45 -5.54
C PHE A 164 -20.10 -28.66 -4.40
N ASN A 165 -19.65 -29.88 -4.15
CA ASN A 165 -18.76 -30.18 -3.03
C ASN A 165 -17.41 -29.44 -3.08
N GLY A 166 -16.85 -29.22 -1.89
CA GLY A 166 -15.50 -28.72 -1.70
C GLY A 166 -15.30 -27.30 -2.27
N ARG A 167 -14.35 -27.15 -3.19
CA ARG A 167 -13.94 -25.84 -3.72
C ARG A 167 -15.03 -25.15 -4.54
N ARG A 168 -15.94 -25.91 -5.15
CA ARG A 168 -17.05 -25.38 -5.96
C ARG A 168 -18.14 -24.73 -5.11
N LEU A 169 -18.27 -25.13 -3.85
CA LEU A 169 -19.21 -24.55 -2.90
C LEU A 169 -18.88 -23.09 -2.59
N VAL A 170 -17.59 -22.75 -2.54
CA VAL A 170 -17.14 -21.46 -2.01
C VAL A 170 -17.58 -20.28 -2.89
N PRO A 171 -17.43 -20.31 -4.24
CA PRO A 171 -17.99 -19.26 -5.09
C PRO A 171 -19.50 -19.10 -4.96
N ILE A 172 -20.24 -20.19 -4.75
CA ILE A 172 -21.71 -20.14 -4.57
C ILE A 172 -22.05 -19.42 -3.27
N ILE A 173 -21.40 -19.79 -2.16
CA ILE A 173 -21.54 -19.06 -0.89
C ILE A 173 -21.19 -17.59 -1.07
N MET A 174 -20.09 -17.30 -1.79
CA MET A 174 -19.65 -15.94 -2.03
C MET A 174 -20.63 -15.11 -2.85
N ALA A 175 -21.43 -15.70 -3.74
CA ALA A 175 -22.51 -14.98 -4.43
C ALA A 175 -23.54 -14.46 -3.42
N PHE A 176 -24.02 -15.32 -2.51
CA PHE A 176 -24.98 -14.91 -1.47
C PHE A 176 -24.37 -13.92 -0.46
N VAL A 177 -23.11 -14.12 -0.08
CA VAL A 177 -22.38 -13.17 0.78
C VAL A 177 -22.21 -11.84 0.06
N GLY A 178 -21.89 -11.84 -1.23
CA GLY A 178 -21.83 -10.64 -2.06
C GLY A 178 -23.16 -9.89 -2.08
N THR A 179 -24.29 -10.60 -2.22
CA THR A 179 -25.62 -9.99 -2.11
C THR A 179 -25.85 -9.36 -0.74
N ALA A 180 -25.60 -10.11 0.34
CA ALA A 180 -25.79 -9.61 1.70
C ALA A 180 -24.91 -8.39 2.00
N MET A 181 -23.64 -8.43 1.60
CA MET A 181 -22.70 -7.32 1.77
C MET A 181 -23.10 -6.13 0.89
N GLY A 182 -23.59 -6.34 -0.32
CA GLY A 182 -24.06 -5.27 -1.20
C GLY A 182 -25.25 -4.53 -0.61
N VAL A 183 -26.23 -5.26 -0.04
CA VAL A 183 -27.35 -4.66 0.69
C VAL A 183 -26.86 -3.93 1.94
N PHE A 184 -25.96 -4.55 2.72
CA PHE A 184 -25.42 -3.94 3.93
C PHE A 184 -24.71 -2.61 3.63
N PHE A 185 -23.78 -2.60 2.67
CA PHE A 185 -23.09 -1.37 2.26
C PHE A 185 -24.04 -0.39 1.56
N GLY A 186 -24.99 -0.86 0.76
CA GLY A 186 -26.00 0.01 0.14
C GLY A 186 -26.78 0.84 1.18
N LEU A 187 -27.09 0.25 2.34
CA LEU A 187 -27.88 0.89 3.39
C LEU A 187 -27.06 1.61 4.48
N VAL A 188 -25.83 1.16 4.73
CA VAL A 188 -25.03 1.58 5.91
C VAL A 188 -23.75 2.34 5.51
N TRP A 189 -23.42 2.43 4.21
CA TRP A 189 -22.16 3.06 3.80
C TRP A 189 -22.10 4.55 4.11
N GLU A 190 -23.18 5.31 3.98
CA GLU A 190 -23.16 6.76 4.16
C GLU A 190 -22.62 7.19 5.54
N PRO A 191 -23.11 6.67 6.69
CA PRO A 191 -22.49 6.95 8.00
C PRO A 191 -21.00 6.55 8.11
N ILE A 192 -20.59 5.48 7.42
CA ILE A 192 -19.20 5.02 7.42
C ILE A 192 -18.35 5.97 6.58
N GLY A 193 -18.86 6.38 5.41
CA GLY A 193 -18.27 7.34 4.50
C GLY A 193 -18.06 8.68 5.19
N ASP A 194 -19.09 9.20 5.87
CA ASP A 194 -19.01 10.42 6.68
C ASP A 194 -17.96 10.29 7.79
N GLY A 195 -17.88 9.14 8.46
CA GLY A 195 -16.85 8.89 9.46
C GLY A 195 -15.44 8.99 8.88
N ILE A 196 -15.22 8.42 7.69
CA ILE A 196 -13.93 8.48 6.99
C ILE A 196 -13.65 9.89 6.47
N ALA A 197 -14.64 10.58 5.92
CA ALA A 197 -14.54 11.95 5.44
C ALA A 197 -14.19 12.89 6.58
N ASN A 198 -14.91 12.85 7.71
CA ASN A 198 -14.62 13.65 8.90
C ASN A 198 -13.21 13.39 9.46
N PHE A 199 -12.80 12.11 9.52
CA PHE A 199 -11.43 11.78 9.92
C PHE A 199 -10.40 12.32 8.93
N GLY A 200 -10.71 12.23 7.63
CA GLY A 200 -9.92 12.77 6.54
C GLY A 200 -9.75 14.29 6.63
N GLU A 201 -10.84 15.02 6.80
CA GLU A 201 -10.87 16.48 6.99
C GLU A 201 -10.11 16.88 8.25
N TRP A 202 -10.27 16.13 9.35
CA TRP A 202 -9.52 16.37 10.57
C TRP A 202 -8.00 16.24 10.33
N ILE A 203 -7.53 15.13 9.75
CA ILE A 203 -6.09 14.93 9.56
C ILE A 203 -5.51 15.87 8.50
N THR A 204 -6.26 16.17 7.43
CA THR A 204 -5.82 17.11 6.38
C THR A 204 -5.84 18.56 6.87
N GLY A 205 -6.81 18.92 7.72
CA GLY A 205 -6.91 20.23 8.36
C GLY A 205 -5.77 20.55 9.33
N LEU A 206 -5.04 19.54 9.82
CA LEU A 206 -3.80 19.73 10.57
C LEU A 206 -2.63 20.24 9.68
N GLY A 207 -2.81 20.27 8.36
CA GLY A 207 -1.82 20.72 7.38
C GLY A 207 -0.48 20.00 7.55
N THR A 208 0.59 20.76 7.71
CA THR A 208 1.96 20.25 7.94
C THR A 208 2.03 19.19 9.04
N VAL A 209 1.31 19.37 10.14
CA VAL A 209 1.29 18.42 11.26
C VAL A 209 0.59 17.13 10.84
N GLY A 210 -0.48 17.22 10.07
CA GLY A 210 -1.21 16.07 9.53
C GLY A 210 -0.35 15.20 8.61
N ALA A 211 0.41 15.84 7.72
CA ALA A 211 1.33 15.13 6.81
C ALA A 211 2.39 14.37 7.60
N GLY A 212 2.98 15.01 8.62
CA GLY A 212 3.95 14.35 9.49
C GLY A 212 3.35 13.23 10.34
N LEU A 213 2.16 13.44 10.91
CA LEU A 213 1.46 12.41 11.69
C LEU A 213 1.16 11.17 10.85
N PHE A 214 0.69 11.36 9.62
CA PHE A 214 0.51 10.25 8.68
C PHE A 214 1.83 9.51 8.44
N GLY A 215 2.94 10.22 8.18
CA GLY A 215 4.26 9.61 7.99
C GLY A 215 4.70 8.77 9.19
N LEU A 216 4.46 9.27 10.41
CA LEU A 216 4.79 8.56 11.65
C LEU A 216 3.97 7.27 11.80
N ILE A 217 2.64 7.38 11.64
CA ILE A 217 1.72 6.24 11.72
C ILE A 217 2.07 5.20 10.66
N ASN A 218 2.33 5.66 9.43
CA ASN A 218 2.70 4.81 8.30
C ASN A 218 3.92 3.94 8.63
N ARG A 219 5.02 4.55 9.08
CA ARG A 219 6.23 3.80 9.46
C ARG A 219 5.99 2.93 10.69
N ALA A 220 5.33 3.43 11.73
CA ALA A 220 5.05 2.64 12.94
C ALA A 220 4.30 1.32 12.66
N LEU A 221 3.52 1.25 11.58
CA LEU A 221 2.73 0.08 11.20
C LEU A 221 3.41 -0.88 10.21
N ILE A 222 4.62 -0.60 9.73
CA ILE A 222 5.36 -1.54 8.86
C ILE A 222 5.69 -2.88 9.53
N PRO A 223 6.14 -2.95 10.80
CA PRO A 223 6.46 -4.23 11.44
C PRO A 223 5.29 -5.23 11.48
N VAL A 224 4.06 -4.72 11.42
CA VAL A 224 2.82 -5.51 11.38
C VAL A 224 2.17 -5.55 9.99
N GLY A 225 2.78 -4.90 8.99
CA GLY A 225 2.26 -4.80 7.62
C GLY A 225 1.01 -3.92 7.46
N MET A 226 0.52 -3.29 8.52
CA MET A 226 -0.74 -2.53 8.52
C MET A 226 -0.61 -1.13 7.90
N HIS A 227 0.60 -0.68 7.58
CA HIS A 227 0.84 0.54 6.80
C HIS A 227 0.11 0.50 5.45
N GLN A 228 -0.07 -0.69 4.84
CA GLN A 228 -0.81 -0.83 3.59
C GLN A 228 -2.30 -0.53 3.73
N PHE A 229 -2.88 -0.77 4.92
CA PHE A 229 -4.26 -0.37 5.19
C PHE A 229 -4.38 1.15 5.31
N VAL A 230 -3.44 1.78 6.03
CA VAL A 230 -3.38 3.24 6.14
C VAL A 230 -3.16 3.89 4.77
N ASN A 231 -2.27 3.32 3.96
CA ASN A 231 -2.10 3.70 2.55
C ASN A 231 -3.42 3.61 1.78
N ALA A 232 -4.12 2.48 1.87
CA ALA A 232 -5.36 2.28 1.12
C ALA A 232 -6.42 3.33 1.48
N VAL A 233 -6.57 3.67 2.76
CA VAL A 233 -7.50 4.70 3.22
C VAL A 233 -7.04 6.09 2.74
N SER A 234 -5.78 6.46 2.99
CA SER A 234 -5.27 7.79 2.66
C SER A 234 -5.23 8.06 1.15
N TRP A 235 -4.80 7.09 0.36
CA TRP A 235 -4.57 7.26 -1.07
C TRP A 235 -5.82 7.03 -1.92
N PHE A 236 -6.79 6.23 -1.46
CA PHE A 236 -7.98 5.88 -2.26
C PHE A 236 -9.32 6.31 -1.65
N GLN A 237 -9.34 6.84 -0.42
CA GLN A 237 -10.60 7.20 0.25
C GLN A 237 -10.62 8.61 0.86
N ILE A 238 -9.50 9.12 1.38
CA ILE A 238 -9.49 10.42 2.06
C ILE A 238 -9.49 11.59 1.07
N GLY A 239 -10.50 12.45 1.22
CA GLY A 239 -10.67 13.69 0.49
C GLY A 239 -11.33 13.50 -0.87
N ASP A 240 -12.01 14.55 -1.31
CA ASP A 240 -12.84 14.56 -2.51
C ASP A 240 -12.35 15.64 -3.48
N PHE A 241 -12.38 15.32 -4.76
CA PHE A 241 -12.13 16.27 -5.84
C PHE A 241 -13.08 16.00 -7.00
N THR A 242 -13.77 17.02 -7.48
CA THR A 242 -14.57 16.93 -8.71
C THR A 242 -13.70 17.33 -9.89
N ASN A 243 -13.43 16.40 -10.80
CA ASN A 243 -12.62 16.67 -11.97
C ASN A 243 -13.37 17.52 -13.02
N SER A 244 -12.71 17.90 -14.10
CA SER A 244 -13.30 18.69 -15.18
C SER A 244 -14.46 17.99 -15.92
N ALA A 245 -14.59 16.67 -15.79
CA ALA A 245 -15.68 15.88 -16.35
C ALA A 245 -16.89 15.77 -15.41
N GLY A 246 -16.82 16.36 -14.21
CA GLY A 246 -17.90 16.29 -13.21
C GLY A 246 -17.89 15.01 -12.37
N GLU A 247 -16.85 14.19 -12.49
CA GLU A 247 -16.71 12.96 -11.71
C GLU A 247 -16.05 13.26 -10.36
N VAL A 248 -16.62 12.71 -9.29
CA VAL A 248 -16.03 12.79 -7.95
C VAL A 248 -14.98 11.70 -7.81
N VAL A 249 -13.75 12.13 -7.50
CA VAL A 249 -12.58 11.28 -7.31
C VAL A 249 -12.17 11.32 -5.84
N HIS A 250 -12.00 10.15 -5.24
CA HIS A 250 -11.66 9.99 -3.83
C HIS A 250 -10.21 9.54 -3.64
N GLY A 251 -9.59 10.05 -2.57
CA GLY A 251 -8.26 9.63 -2.14
C GLY A 251 -7.12 10.44 -2.75
N ASP A 252 -6.10 10.70 -1.95
CA ASP A 252 -5.01 11.62 -2.28
C ASP A 252 -4.26 11.26 -3.58
N LEU A 253 -4.10 9.97 -3.88
CA LEU A 253 -3.46 9.50 -5.10
C LEU A 253 -4.33 9.78 -6.33
N ASN A 254 -5.59 9.38 -6.28
CA ASN A 254 -6.49 9.55 -7.43
C ASN A 254 -6.76 11.04 -7.69
N ARG A 255 -6.91 11.84 -6.62
CA ARG A 255 -7.05 13.31 -6.71
C ARG A 255 -5.85 13.95 -7.40
N PHE A 256 -4.63 13.55 -7.05
CA PHE A 256 -3.42 14.06 -7.71
C PHE A 256 -3.42 13.78 -9.21
N PHE A 257 -3.74 12.55 -9.63
CA PHE A 257 -3.81 12.19 -11.05
C PHE A 257 -5.02 12.76 -11.79
N ALA A 258 -6.08 13.14 -11.07
CA ALA A 258 -7.19 13.91 -11.61
C ALA A 258 -6.88 15.42 -11.77
N GLY A 259 -5.70 15.86 -11.34
CA GLY A 259 -5.25 17.25 -11.48
C GLY A 259 -5.59 18.17 -10.31
N ASP A 260 -5.90 17.62 -9.13
CA ASP A 260 -6.14 18.42 -7.92
C ASP A 260 -4.82 19.06 -7.43
N PRO A 261 -4.69 20.40 -7.46
CA PRO A 261 -3.49 21.09 -7.02
C PRO A 261 -3.30 21.03 -5.49
N SER A 262 -4.29 20.58 -4.72
CA SER A 262 -4.23 20.40 -3.26
C SER A 262 -3.94 18.97 -2.80
N ALA A 263 -3.75 18.03 -3.73
CA ALA A 263 -3.44 16.64 -3.42
C ALA A 263 -1.93 16.38 -3.26
N GLY A 264 -1.57 15.22 -2.72
CA GLY A 264 -0.20 14.78 -2.49
C GLY A 264 0.28 14.93 -1.05
N MET A 265 -0.62 15.25 -0.11
CA MET A 265 -0.30 15.42 1.31
C MET A 265 0.27 14.15 1.95
N PHE A 266 -0.28 12.99 1.59
CA PHE A 266 0.12 11.68 2.09
C PHE A 266 1.16 11.01 1.18
N MET A 267 1.77 11.76 0.25
CA MET A 267 2.64 11.23 -0.79
C MET A 267 3.97 11.97 -0.89
N SER A 268 3.94 13.30 -0.99
CA SER A 268 5.08 14.13 -1.40
C SER A 268 6.33 13.92 -0.55
N GLY A 269 6.18 13.79 0.77
CA GLY A 269 7.32 13.67 1.67
C GLY A 269 8.03 12.32 1.67
N PHE A 270 7.52 11.33 0.94
CA PHE A 270 8.24 10.09 0.75
C PHE A 270 9.41 10.26 -0.23
N PHE A 271 9.33 11.14 -1.23
CA PHE A 271 10.41 11.32 -2.20
C PHE A 271 11.77 11.66 -1.55
N PRO A 272 11.87 12.64 -0.61
CA PRO A 272 13.12 12.91 0.11
C PRO A 272 13.69 11.70 0.85
N ILE A 273 12.84 10.82 1.38
CA ILE A 273 13.27 9.65 2.15
C ILE A 273 13.76 8.55 1.22
N MET A 274 12.96 8.20 0.22
CA MET A 274 13.17 7.05 -0.67
C MET A 274 14.36 7.29 -1.61
N MET A 275 14.51 8.53 -2.10
CA MET A 275 15.58 8.91 -3.02
C MET A 275 16.86 9.36 -2.30
N PHE A 276 16.81 9.79 -1.04
CA PHE A 276 17.98 10.39 -0.41
C PHE A 276 18.24 9.89 1.01
N GLY A 277 17.25 9.94 1.90
CA GLY A 277 17.40 9.54 3.30
C GLY A 277 17.82 8.08 3.48
N LEU A 278 17.07 7.13 2.91
CA LEU A 278 17.36 5.70 3.01
C LEU A 278 18.66 5.29 2.30
N PRO A 279 18.97 5.78 1.08
CA PRO A 279 20.30 5.61 0.49
C PRO A 279 21.43 6.08 1.41
N ALA A 280 21.27 7.23 2.06
CA ALA A 280 22.26 7.74 3.01
C ALA A 280 22.38 6.88 4.28
N ALA A 281 21.27 6.36 4.81
CA ALA A 281 21.29 5.38 5.90
C ALA A 281 21.98 4.08 5.49
N ALA A 282 21.75 3.57 4.28
CA ALA A 282 22.41 2.37 3.78
C ALA A 282 23.94 2.55 3.72
N ILE A 283 24.41 3.72 3.28
CA ILE A 283 25.83 4.09 3.30
C ILE A 283 26.35 4.19 4.74
N ALA A 284 25.58 4.79 5.67
CA ALA A 284 25.96 4.88 7.08
C ALA A 284 26.10 3.51 7.75
N ILE A 285 25.19 2.58 7.45
CA ILE A 285 25.24 1.17 7.88
C ILE A 285 26.51 0.51 7.33
N ALA A 286 26.76 0.62 6.03
CA ALA A 286 27.94 0.04 5.39
C ALA A 286 29.25 0.58 5.97
N HIS A 287 29.37 1.90 6.17
CA HIS A 287 30.54 2.51 6.80
C HIS A 287 30.74 2.09 8.26
N SER A 288 29.66 1.72 8.95
CA SER A 288 29.72 1.26 10.33
C SER A 288 29.99 -0.24 10.46
N ALA A 289 29.95 -1.02 9.37
CA ALA A 289 30.32 -2.43 9.39
C ALA A 289 31.80 -2.62 9.77
N ARG A 290 32.12 -3.80 10.35
CA ARG A 290 33.49 -4.16 10.68
C ARG A 290 34.39 -4.15 9.43
N PRO A 291 35.68 -3.77 9.53
CA PRO A 291 36.57 -3.62 8.38
C PRO A 291 36.56 -4.80 7.41
N GLU A 292 36.56 -6.02 7.94
CA GLU A 292 36.59 -7.29 7.21
C GLU A 292 35.29 -7.58 6.43
N ARG A 293 34.13 -7.06 6.86
CA ARG A 293 32.83 -7.25 6.18
C ARG A 293 32.38 -6.02 5.40
N ARG A 294 33.02 -4.88 5.58
CA ARG A 294 32.63 -3.59 5.00
C ARG A 294 32.42 -3.64 3.49
N LYS A 295 33.29 -4.33 2.75
CA LYS A 295 33.17 -4.44 1.29
C LYS A 295 31.90 -5.19 0.87
N ALA A 296 31.60 -6.31 1.54
CA ALA A 296 30.39 -7.10 1.26
C ALA A 296 29.11 -6.34 1.63
N VAL A 297 29.09 -5.73 2.83
CA VAL A 297 27.94 -4.93 3.28
C VAL A 297 27.74 -3.70 2.39
N MET A 298 28.81 -3.04 1.96
CA MET A 298 28.73 -1.92 1.03
C MET A 298 28.09 -2.33 -0.31
N GLY A 299 28.52 -3.44 -0.90
CA GLY A 299 27.93 -3.96 -2.13
C GLY A 299 26.43 -4.25 -1.99
N MET A 300 26.04 -4.91 -0.91
CA MET A 300 24.64 -5.16 -0.57
C MET A 300 23.86 -3.84 -0.40
N MET A 301 24.34 -2.94 0.47
CA MET A 301 23.65 -1.70 0.81
C MET A 301 23.51 -0.74 -0.38
N ILE A 302 24.50 -0.67 -1.28
CA ILE A 302 24.39 0.12 -2.52
C ILE A 302 23.30 -0.45 -3.43
N SER A 303 23.23 -1.78 -3.58
CA SER A 303 22.19 -2.41 -4.40
C SER A 303 20.79 -2.09 -3.85
N LEU A 304 20.60 -2.22 -2.54
CA LEU A 304 19.32 -1.89 -1.90
C LEU A 304 19.00 -0.39 -2.00
N ALA A 305 20.00 0.48 -1.80
CA ALA A 305 19.87 1.92 -1.95
C ALA A 305 19.45 2.32 -3.38
N LEU A 306 20.03 1.68 -4.40
CA LEU A 306 19.65 1.92 -5.79
C LEU A 306 18.20 1.47 -6.06
N THR A 307 17.79 0.33 -5.51
CA THR A 307 16.38 -0.11 -5.60
C THR A 307 15.44 0.91 -4.98
N SER A 308 15.72 1.39 -3.76
CA SER A 308 14.96 2.45 -3.10
C SER A 308 14.95 3.74 -3.91
N PHE A 309 16.10 4.16 -4.44
CA PHE A 309 16.20 5.38 -5.24
C PHE A 309 15.35 5.31 -6.51
N VAL A 310 15.49 4.23 -7.28
CA VAL A 310 14.85 4.12 -8.60
C VAL A 310 13.36 3.83 -8.47
N THR A 311 13.01 2.85 -7.64
CA THR A 311 11.65 2.30 -7.56
C THR A 311 10.86 2.81 -6.36
N GLY A 312 11.54 3.31 -5.34
CA GLY A 312 10.91 3.72 -4.10
C GLY A 312 10.67 2.60 -3.09
N VAL A 313 11.03 1.34 -3.41
CA VAL A 313 10.87 0.18 -2.52
C VAL A 313 11.87 0.27 -1.37
N THR A 314 11.36 0.34 -0.14
CA THR A 314 12.18 0.60 1.06
C THR A 314 12.38 -0.63 1.92
N GLU A 315 11.51 -1.63 1.80
CA GLU A 315 11.44 -2.79 2.69
C GLU A 315 12.77 -3.55 2.82
N PRO A 316 13.53 -3.81 1.74
CA PRO A 316 14.81 -4.50 1.87
C PRO A 316 15.81 -3.76 2.77
N ILE A 317 15.83 -2.42 2.73
CA ILE A 317 16.70 -1.60 3.59
C ILE A 317 16.14 -1.60 5.01
N GLU A 318 14.85 -1.29 5.17
CA GLU A 318 14.22 -1.19 6.49
C GLU A 318 14.29 -2.50 7.26
N PHE A 319 14.02 -3.64 6.62
CA PHE A 319 14.08 -4.96 7.25
C PHE A 319 15.50 -5.37 7.64
N SER A 320 16.54 -4.79 7.02
CA SER A 320 17.92 -5.06 7.39
C SER A 320 18.30 -4.53 8.77
N PHE A 321 17.54 -3.59 9.35
CA PHE A 321 17.82 -3.06 10.69
C PHE A 321 16.61 -2.97 11.62
N MET A 322 15.37 -3.02 11.11
CA MET A 322 14.14 -2.81 11.89
C MET A 322 14.01 -3.73 13.11
N PHE A 323 14.33 -5.02 12.95
CA PHE A 323 14.17 -6.02 14.01
C PHE A 323 15.40 -6.15 14.91
N ILE A 324 16.59 -5.93 14.35
CA ILE A 324 17.87 -6.06 15.06
C ILE A 324 18.30 -4.77 15.77
N ALA A 325 17.87 -3.61 15.27
CA ALA A 325 18.14 -2.29 15.82
C ALA A 325 16.86 -1.41 15.84
N PRO A 326 15.88 -1.71 16.71
CA PRO A 326 14.60 -1.00 16.76
C PRO A 326 14.73 0.52 16.99
N LEU A 327 15.80 0.96 17.67
CA LEU A 327 16.09 2.39 17.86
C LEU A 327 16.30 3.11 16.52
N LEU A 328 17.04 2.51 15.57
CA LEU A 328 17.21 3.09 14.24
C LEU A 328 15.88 3.17 13.49
N TYR A 329 14.99 2.21 13.73
CA TYR A 329 13.66 2.22 13.14
C TYR A 329 12.79 3.34 13.69
N ALA A 330 12.82 3.57 15.01
CA ALA A 330 12.14 4.70 15.62
C ALA A 330 12.67 6.04 15.08
N ILE A 331 13.99 6.19 14.94
CA ILE A 331 14.62 7.36 14.32
C ILE A 331 14.12 7.53 12.88
N HIS A 332 14.14 6.47 12.08
CA HIS A 332 13.63 6.48 10.70
C HIS A 332 12.17 6.92 10.60
N ALA A 333 11.32 6.42 11.51
CA ALA A 333 9.90 6.79 11.55
C ALA A 333 9.71 8.29 11.84
N VAL A 334 10.47 8.83 12.79
CA VAL A 334 10.44 10.27 13.12
C VAL A 334 10.99 11.11 11.97
N LEU A 335 12.10 10.72 11.36
CA LEU A 335 12.66 11.45 10.23
C LEU A 335 11.73 11.42 9.01
N THR A 336 11.02 10.31 8.78
CA THR A 336 9.99 10.23 7.74
C THR A 336 8.84 11.18 8.02
N ALA A 337 8.34 11.22 9.26
CA ALA A 337 7.31 12.18 9.68
C ALA A 337 7.77 13.63 9.46
N LEU A 338 9.01 13.96 9.81
CA LEU A 338 9.57 15.29 9.57
C LEU A 338 9.70 15.59 8.08
N ALA A 339 10.07 14.61 7.24
CA ALA A 339 10.14 14.80 5.79
C ALA A 339 8.77 15.11 5.19
N LEU A 340 7.72 14.40 5.60
CA LEU A 340 6.35 14.71 5.17
C LEU A 340 5.89 16.08 5.63
N ALA A 341 6.13 16.43 6.89
CA ALA A 341 5.81 17.77 7.40
C ALA A 341 6.55 18.86 6.62
N VAL A 342 7.88 18.78 6.51
CA VAL A 342 8.70 19.81 5.85
C VAL A 342 8.37 19.94 4.36
N THR A 343 8.16 18.82 3.67
CA THR A 343 7.85 18.83 2.24
C THR A 343 6.50 19.51 1.98
N TRP A 344 5.49 19.19 2.80
CA TRP A 344 4.19 19.85 2.74
C TRP A 344 4.26 21.34 3.12
N ALA A 345 5.01 21.68 4.18
CA ALA A 345 5.17 23.07 4.63
C ALA A 345 5.82 23.98 3.57
N LEU A 346 6.69 23.44 2.72
CA LEU A 346 7.32 24.17 1.62
C LEU A 346 6.43 24.25 0.36
N GLY A 347 5.23 23.66 0.42
CA GLY A 347 4.23 23.65 -0.64
C GLY A 347 4.62 22.78 -1.83
N VAL A 348 5.30 21.66 -1.57
CA VAL A 348 5.61 20.65 -2.57
C VAL A 348 4.45 19.66 -2.62
N HIS A 349 3.77 19.59 -3.75
CA HIS A 349 2.65 18.67 -3.98
C HIS A 349 3.02 17.73 -5.13
N ALA A 350 3.43 16.51 -4.79
CA ALA A 350 3.87 15.49 -5.72
C ALA A 350 3.23 14.15 -5.37
N GLY A 351 2.67 13.49 -6.38
CA GLY A 351 2.15 12.13 -6.29
C GLY A 351 3.06 11.10 -6.95
N PHE A 352 2.78 9.84 -6.66
CA PHE A 352 3.43 8.66 -7.21
C PHE A 352 2.38 7.59 -7.48
N THR A 353 2.72 6.66 -8.36
CA THR A 353 1.84 5.54 -8.70
C THR A 353 2.19 4.31 -7.88
N PHE A 354 3.45 4.16 -7.47
CA PHE A 354 3.91 3.01 -6.71
C PHE A 354 4.55 3.37 -5.36
N SER A 355 5.70 4.06 -5.34
CA SER A 355 6.47 4.18 -4.09
C SER A 355 7.42 5.39 -4.00
N ALA A 356 7.13 6.50 -4.69
CA ALA A 356 7.92 7.74 -4.61
C ALA A 356 9.40 7.58 -5.02
N GLY A 357 9.69 6.67 -5.95
CA GLY A 357 11.02 6.52 -6.54
C GLY A 357 11.32 7.57 -7.61
N PHE A 358 12.54 7.55 -8.13
CA PHE A 358 12.98 8.42 -9.22
C PHE A 358 12.09 8.28 -10.47
N ILE A 359 11.59 7.08 -10.78
CA ILE A 359 10.68 6.87 -11.90
C ILE A 359 9.40 7.69 -11.71
N ASP A 360 8.75 7.59 -10.56
CA ASP A 360 7.55 8.37 -10.24
C ASP A 360 7.85 9.87 -10.25
N TYR A 361 9.00 10.28 -9.72
CA TYR A 361 9.43 11.68 -9.68
C TYR A 361 9.59 12.27 -11.09
N ALA A 362 10.28 11.54 -11.97
CA ALA A 362 10.51 11.95 -13.35
C ALA A 362 9.21 11.96 -14.15
N LEU A 363 8.38 10.92 -14.02
CA LEU A 363 7.11 10.82 -14.71
C LEU A 363 6.13 11.91 -14.27
N ASN A 364 6.06 12.25 -12.99
CA ASN A 364 5.07 13.19 -12.47
C ASN A 364 5.58 14.63 -12.37
N TRP A 365 6.76 14.93 -12.92
CA TRP A 365 7.39 16.26 -12.84
C TRP A 365 6.46 17.40 -13.27
N ASN A 366 5.75 17.23 -14.39
CA ASN A 366 4.88 18.29 -14.92
C ASN A 366 3.52 18.39 -14.20
N LEU A 367 3.10 17.34 -13.48
CA LEU A 367 1.86 17.33 -12.69
C LEU A 367 2.09 17.90 -11.28
N ALA A 368 3.31 17.76 -10.77
CA ALA A 368 3.65 18.17 -9.42
C ALA A 368 3.80 19.70 -9.27
N THR A 369 3.47 20.20 -8.09
CA THR A 369 3.74 21.59 -7.67
C THR A 369 5.10 21.66 -6.97
N LYS A 370 5.97 22.54 -7.47
CA LYS A 370 7.36 22.73 -7.01
C LYS A 370 8.18 21.42 -6.87
N PRO A 371 8.14 20.49 -7.84
CA PRO A 371 8.85 19.20 -7.75
C PRO A 371 10.35 19.37 -7.50
N TRP A 372 10.97 20.41 -8.07
CA TRP A 372 12.40 20.68 -7.94
C TRP A 372 12.87 20.82 -6.48
N LEU A 373 12.02 21.24 -5.55
CA LEU A 373 12.34 21.36 -4.12
C LEU A 373 12.60 20.01 -3.45
N ILE A 374 12.14 18.90 -4.03
CA ILE A 374 12.42 17.54 -3.53
C ILE A 374 13.93 17.28 -3.47
N ILE A 375 14.71 17.80 -4.42
CA ILE A 375 16.16 17.60 -4.47
C ILE A 375 16.87 18.25 -3.27
N PRO A 376 16.77 19.58 -3.02
CA PRO A 376 17.44 20.19 -1.87
C PRO A 376 16.91 19.65 -0.53
N ILE A 377 15.61 19.41 -0.39
CA ILE A 377 15.04 18.78 0.82
C ILE A 377 15.67 17.39 1.01
N GLY A 378 15.69 16.59 -0.04
CA GLY A 378 16.30 15.25 -0.06
C GLY A 378 17.77 15.26 0.35
N LEU A 379 18.57 16.17 -0.20
CA LEU A 379 19.99 16.29 0.16
C LEU A 379 20.20 16.65 1.64
N VAL A 380 19.36 17.53 2.20
CA VAL A 380 19.38 17.85 3.64
C VAL A 380 19.03 16.60 4.46
N PHE A 381 17.97 15.87 4.07
CA PHE A 381 17.62 14.62 4.73
C PHE A 381 18.71 13.56 4.57
N ALA A 382 19.41 13.47 3.44
CA ALA A 382 20.55 12.56 3.26
C ALA A 382 21.64 12.83 4.32
N ALA A 383 22.00 14.10 4.50
CA ALA A 383 23.00 14.49 5.50
C ALA A 383 22.53 14.15 6.91
N ILE A 384 21.28 14.46 7.26
CA ILE A 384 20.68 14.15 8.57
C ILE A 384 20.67 12.63 8.79
N TYR A 385 20.15 11.86 7.84
CA TYR A 385 20.09 10.40 7.93
C TYR A 385 21.49 9.80 8.13
N TYR A 386 22.47 10.20 7.31
CA TYR A 386 23.82 9.68 7.41
C TYR A 386 24.43 9.94 8.80
N VAL A 387 24.36 11.19 9.27
CA VAL A 387 24.96 11.60 10.55
C VAL A 387 24.26 10.92 11.72
N VAL A 388 22.93 10.98 11.76
CA VAL A 388 22.14 10.43 12.87
C VAL A 388 22.26 8.92 12.94
N PHE A 389 22.17 8.21 11.81
CA PHE A 389 22.34 6.75 11.78
C PHE A 389 23.74 6.37 12.22
N ARG A 390 24.78 6.97 11.63
CA ARG A 390 26.16 6.64 11.98
C ARG A 390 26.46 6.93 13.44
N PHE A 391 25.96 8.05 13.97
CA PHE A 391 26.08 8.39 15.37
C PHE A 391 25.38 7.35 16.26
N ALA A 392 24.12 7.03 15.99
CA ALA A 392 23.37 6.06 16.79
C ALA A 392 24.01 4.66 16.76
N ILE A 393 24.44 4.19 15.58
CA ILE A 393 25.10 2.89 15.42
C ILE A 393 26.38 2.82 16.26
N THR A 394 27.23 3.84 16.18
CA THR A 394 28.52 3.83 16.86
C THR A 394 28.41 4.13 18.35
N LYS A 395 27.55 5.07 18.76
CA LYS A 395 27.36 5.47 20.15
C LYS A 395 26.70 4.39 21.00
N PHE A 396 25.70 3.70 20.46
CA PHE A 396 24.94 2.67 21.16
C PHE A 396 25.36 1.24 20.77
N ASN A 397 26.39 1.11 19.95
CA ASN A 397 26.92 -0.16 19.44
C ASN A 397 25.82 -1.08 18.85
N LEU A 398 24.99 -0.52 17.96
CA LEU A 398 23.84 -1.25 17.43
C LEU A 398 24.29 -2.36 16.46
N PRO A 399 23.63 -3.54 16.47
CA PRO A 399 24.01 -4.70 15.67
C PRO A 399 23.44 -4.59 14.25
N THR A 400 23.86 -3.60 13.48
CA THR A 400 23.49 -3.48 12.05
C THR A 400 24.23 -4.51 11.19
N PRO A 401 23.81 -4.76 9.94
CA PRO A 401 24.48 -5.72 9.06
C PRO A 401 26.00 -5.54 9.01
N GLY A 402 26.76 -6.61 9.26
CA GLY A 402 28.23 -6.57 9.34
C GLY A 402 28.77 -6.14 10.70
N ARG A 403 27.93 -6.04 11.73
CA ARG A 403 28.30 -5.82 13.14
C ARG A 403 27.78 -6.93 14.05
N GLU A 404 27.20 -8.02 13.51
CA GLU A 404 26.70 -9.16 14.30
C GLU A 404 27.83 -9.80 15.15
N PRO A 405 27.54 -10.36 16.34
CA PRO A 405 28.50 -11.12 17.15
C PRO A 405 29.10 -12.29 16.34
N GLU A 406 30.38 -12.63 16.57
CA GLU A 406 31.05 -13.68 15.78
C GLU A 406 30.42 -15.07 15.94
N GLU A 407 29.86 -15.37 17.11
CA GLU A 407 29.17 -16.63 17.40
C GLU A 407 27.92 -16.85 16.54
N GLU A 408 27.18 -15.78 16.16
CA GLU A 408 26.01 -15.89 15.28
C GLU A 408 26.40 -16.08 13.80
N VAL A 409 27.65 -15.76 13.43
CA VAL A 409 28.14 -15.84 12.04
C VAL A 409 28.64 -17.26 11.69
N GLU A 410 29.17 -18.00 12.65
CA GLU A 410 29.56 -19.40 12.44
C GLU A 410 28.36 -20.33 12.19
N ASP A 411 27.20 -20.07 12.81
CA ASP A 411 26.00 -20.88 12.62
C ASP A 411 25.36 -20.68 11.23
N LEU A 412 25.46 -19.47 10.65
CA LEU A 412 24.93 -19.16 9.31
C LEU A 412 25.79 -19.68 8.15
N THR A 413 27.05 -20.03 8.41
CA THR A 413 28.00 -20.54 7.40
C THR A 413 28.19 -22.06 7.48
N LYS A 414 27.68 -22.71 8.53
CA LYS A 414 27.64 -24.16 8.72
C LYS A 414 26.30 -24.81 8.31
N ALA A 415 25.28 -24.01 8.00
CA ALA A 415 23.99 -24.45 7.44
C ALA A 415 23.95 -24.21 5.92
#